data_AF-A0A2N0LK47-F1
#
_entry.id   AF-A0A2N0LK47-F1
#
_cell.length_a   1.000
_cell.length_b   1.000
_cell.length_c   1.000
_cell.angle_alpha   90.00
_cell.angle_beta   90.00
_cell.angle_gamma   90.00
#
_symmetry.space_group_name_H-M   'P 1'
#
loop_
_entity.id
_entity.type
_entity.pdbx_description
1 polymer ?
#
loop_
_entity_poly.entity_id
_entity_poly.type
_entity_poly.pdbx_seq_one_letter_code
_entity_poly.pdbx_strand_id
1 'polypeptide(L)'
;MPWEQLLEQCLKNPRIDRLLEENRITPESAQSLSAIQDLVYVSDNNGRLHEMFPGTIVKQAGRVLEAGAETEVVIGQAGEIDVAVIDLEVDRWNVGYGRNWIGFNARKWAKNEASYLGFIRSALEQDRRPSEADSILELDSAEARRVVLRTLAKRVWEADFESYSRFTGQKLIFKTGDETVQNIIEGGGGICSEKVQALKFLTDNLGYESEYLLAGPNARKPVPEERLRELLTTFEFGFSKRFMRYWQHMALLYHLDGVDIIVDATNGNIPFLFLEGPEAEGMLNCREKVPVSVRMSLHEESFYYHRVSQDIPENLLFALEGWIPEADLIQVIENELGLIITEGFYVTPLLYKSRREFLDLERQYKGACESVGLPCVVDEEWSLDSEIGREFAGQHPLASGRVMASRQHLLSRYNASEGLEHEAGMVIVGLGR
;
A
#
# COMPACT_ATOMS: atom_id res chain seq x y z
N MET A 1 -18.56 -18.99 28.46
CA MET A 1 -17.08 -18.84 28.38
C MET A 1 -16.78 -17.35 28.41
N PRO A 2 -15.82 -16.88 29.23
CA PRO A 2 -15.38 -15.50 29.22
C PRO A 2 -14.86 -15.08 27.84
N TRP A 3 -15.15 -13.85 27.42
CA TRP A 3 -14.77 -13.37 26.08
C TRP A 3 -13.25 -13.34 25.86
N GLU A 4 -12.46 -13.08 26.90
CA GLU A 4 -10.99 -13.07 26.79
C GLU A 4 -10.47 -14.45 26.45
N GLN A 5 -11.02 -15.48 27.12
CA GLN A 5 -10.63 -16.86 26.87
C GLN A 5 -11.04 -17.30 25.46
N LEU A 6 -12.20 -16.84 24.99
CA LEU A 6 -12.66 -17.09 23.63
C LEU A 6 -11.72 -16.47 22.61
N LEU A 7 -11.38 -15.17 22.75
CA LEU A 7 -10.49 -14.49 21.80
C LEU A 7 -9.05 -15.00 21.89
N GLU A 8 -8.56 -15.39 23.06
CA GLU A 8 -7.26 -16.06 23.21
C GLU A 8 -7.20 -17.36 22.38
N GLN A 9 -8.26 -18.18 22.41
CA GLN A 9 -8.30 -19.47 21.71
C GLN A 9 -8.66 -19.37 20.23
N CYS A 10 -9.63 -18.52 19.89
CA CYS A 10 -10.22 -18.47 18.56
C CYS A 10 -9.60 -17.40 17.67
N LEU A 11 -9.06 -16.32 18.25
CA LEU A 11 -8.48 -15.23 17.49
C LEU A 11 -6.96 -15.16 17.66
N LYS A 12 -6.41 -15.15 18.88
CA LYS A 12 -4.97 -14.96 19.09
C LYS A 12 -4.15 -16.22 18.80
N ASN A 13 -4.54 -17.35 19.36
CA ASN A 13 -3.84 -18.64 19.25
C ASN A 13 -4.71 -19.76 18.63
N PRO A 14 -5.34 -19.52 17.46
CA PRO A 14 -6.14 -20.53 16.78
C PRO A 14 -5.25 -21.66 16.27
N ARG A 15 -5.75 -22.90 16.35
CA ARG A 15 -5.10 -24.08 15.75
C ARG A 15 -5.34 -24.12 14.25
N ILE A 16 -4.78 -23.16 13.51
CA ILE A 16 -5.04 -22.96 12.07
C ILE A 16 -4.82 -24.23 11.25
N ASP A 17 -3.68 -24.90 11.41
CA ASP A 17 -3.34 -26.10 10.63
C ASP A 17 -4.40 -27.18 10.81
N ARG A 18 -4.82 -27.41 12.05
CA ARG A 18 -5.88 -28.36 12.37
C ARG A 18 -7.22 -27.93 11.79
N LEU A 19 -7.57 -26.65 11.85
CA LEU A 19 -8.82 -26.14 11.28
C LEU A 19 -8.85 -26.28 9.76
N LEU A 20 -7.70 -26.12 9.09
CA LEU A 20 -7.56 -26.36 7.65
C LEU A 20 -7.64 -27.86 7.31
N GLU A 21 -6.92 -28.72 8.04
CA GLU A 21 -6.96 -30.18 7.87
C GLU A 21 -8.37 -30.75 8.07
N GLU A 22 -9.11 -30.22 9.04
CA GLU A 22 -10.50 -30.59 9.33
C GLU A 22 -11.52 -29.92 8.38
N ASN A 23 -11.08 -29.11 7.40
CA ASN A 23 -11.92 -28.31 6.49
C ASN A 23 -12.94 -27.42 7.22
N ARG A 24 -12.57 -26.90 8.39
CA ARG A 24 -13.41 -26.00 9.21
C ARG A 24 -13.24 -24.54 8.82
N ILE A 25 -12.13 -24.20 8.20
CA ILE A 25 -11.85 -22.89 7.59
C ILE A 25 -11.22 -23.10 6.21
N THR A 26 -11.30 -22.09 5.35
CA THR A 26 -10.57 -22.07 4.08
C THR A 26 -9.18 -21.43 4.27
N PRO A 27 -8.23 -21.64 3.33
CA PRO A 27 -6.96 -20.90 3.32
C PRO A 27 -7.16 -19.37 3.35
N GLU A 28 -8.17 -18.88 2.62
CA GLU A 28 -8.54 -17.47 2.56
C GLU A 28 -9.06 -16.95 3.91
N SER A 29 -9.86 -17.74 4.63
CA SER A 29 -10.27 -17.42 6.00
C SER A 29 -9.10 -17.44 6.98
N ALA A 30 -8.12 -18.33 6.82
CA ALA A 30 -6.91 -18.34 7.65
C ALA A 30 -6.07 -17.07 7.45
N GLN A 31 -5.95 -16.60 6.21
CA GLN A 31 -5.29 -15.33 5.90
C GLN A 31 -6.06 -14.13 6.45
N SER A 32 -7.38 -14.13 6.33
CA SER A 32 -8.24 -13.08 6.90
C SER A 32 -8.11 -13.02 8.42
N LEU A 33 -8.10 -14.18 9.10
CA LEU A 33 -7.89 -14.26 10.54
C LEU A 33 -6.52 -13.69 10.95
N SER A 34 -5.49 -13.99 10.15
CA SER A 34 -4.16 -13.42 10.32
C SER A 34 -4.15 -11.89 10.23
N ALA A 35 -4.86 -11.31 9.25
CA ALA A 35 -4.99 -9.86 9.13
C ALA A 35 -5.72 -9.25 10.33
N ILE A 36 -6.82 -9.87 10.79
CA ILE A 36 -7.54 -9.42 11.98
C ILE A 36 -6.65 -9.46 13.23
N GLN A 37 -5.83 -10.51 13.40
CA GLN A 37 -4.88 -10.59 14.52
C GLN A 37 -3.94 -9.39 14.57
N ASP A 38 -3.41 -8.96 13.41
CA ASP A 38 -2.46 -7.84 13.31
C ASP A 38 -3.11 -6.48 13.57
N LEU A 39 -4.44 -6.40 13.45
CA LEU A 39 -5.23 -5.22 13.81
C LEU A 39 -5.58 -5.20 15.31
N VAL A 40 -5.77 -6.37 15.93
CA VAL A 40 -6.27 -6.49 17.30
C VAL A 40 -5.15 -6.55 18.34
N TYR A 41 -4.05 -7.23 18.05
CA TYR A 41 -3.00 -7.53 19.02
C TYR A 41 -1.67 -6.85 18.71
N VAL A 42 -0.93 -6.48 19.76
CA VAL A 42 0.44 -5.97 19.65
C VAL A 42 1.40 -7.14 19.47
N SER A 43 2.33 -7.02 18.52
CA SER A 43 3.44 -7.97 18.35
C SER A 43 4.68 -7.52 19.13
N ASP A 44 5.39 -8.44 19.79
CA ASP A 44 6.76 -8.18 20.26
C ASP A 44 7.76 -8.21 19.11
N ASN A 45 9.02 -7.83 19.36
CA ASN A 45 10.07 -7.78 18.33
C ASN A 45 10.36 -9.13 17.65
N ASN A 46 9.89 -10.25 18.20
CA ASN A 46 10.01 -11.57 17.59
C ASN A 46 8.75 -11.98 16.82
N GLY A 47 7.79 -11.07 16.67
CA GLY A 47 6.53 -11.31 15.97
C GLY A 47 5.49 -12.11 16.76
N ARG A 48 5.64 -12.24 18.08
CA ARG A 48 4.66 -12.95 18.91
C ARG A 48 3.57 -11.99 19.36
N LEU A 49 2.32 -12.43 19.25
CA LEU A 49 1.16 -11.64 19.69
C LEU A 49 1.05 -11.61 21.21
N HIS A 50 0.83 -10.42 21.77
CA HIS A 50 0.66 -10.17 23.20
C HIS A 50 -0.74 -9.63 23.51
N GLU A 51 -0.85 -8.56 24.28
CA GLU A 51 -2.12 -7.96 24.63
C GLU A 51 -2.76 -7.28 23.42
N MET A 52 -4.07 -7.04 23.52
CA MET A 52 -4.76 -6.21 22.53
C MET A 52 -4.19 -4.79 22.54
N PHE A 53 -4.34 -4.07 21.44
CA PHE A 53 -3.97 -2.66 21.42
C PHE A 53 -4.70 -1.89 22.54
N PRO A 54 -3.99 -1.04 23.31
CA PRO A 54 -4.63 -0.15 24.26
C PRO A 54 -5.74 0.68 23.61
N GLY A 55 -6.91 0.75 24.27
CA GLY A 55 -8.10 1.40 23.73
C GLY A 55 -9.03 0.50 22.91
N THR A 56 -8.65 -0.77 22.68
CA THR A 56 -9.57 -1.76 22.08
C THR A 56 -10.71 -2.07 23.04
N ILE A 57 -11.94 -2.09 22.52
CA ILE A 57 -13.15 -2.40 23.28
C ILE A 57 -13.83 -3.60 22.62
N VAL A 58 -14.23 -4.59 23.41
CA VAL A 58 -15.03 -5.72 22.92
C VAL A 58 -16.48 -5.50 23.27
N LYS A 59 -17.37 -5.69 22.30
CA LYS A 59 -18.82 -5.57 22.48
C LYS A 59 -19.55 -6.81 22.01
N GLN A 60 -20.74 -7.01 22.54
CA GLN A 60 -21.71 -7.98 22.05
C GLN A 60 -23.11 -7.35 22.05
N ALA A 61 -23.82 -7.45 20.93
CA ALA A 61 -25.13 -6.82 20.72
C ALA A 61 -25.15 -5.31 21.12
N GLY A 62 -24.08 -4.59 20.75
CA GLY A 62 -23.90 -3.16 21.05
C GLY A 62 -23.53 -2.83 22.49
N ARG A 63 -23.36 -3.82 23.37
CA ARG A 63 -22.96 -3.61 24.77
C ARG A 63 -21.48 -3.93 24.97
N VAL A 64 -20.75 -3.04 25.64
CA VAL A 64 -19.37 -3.28 26.04
C VAL A 64 -19.32 -4.45 27.02
N LEU A 65 -18.43 -5.40 26.77
CA LEU A 65 -18.18 -6.53 27.66
C LEU A 65 -17.10 -6.14 28.68
N GLU A 66 -17.46 -6.24 29.96
CA GLU A 66 -16.51 -6.09 31.08
C GLU A 66 -15.55 -7.27 31.14
N ALA A 67 -14.43 -7.10 31.84
CA ALA A 67 -13.48 -8.18 32.02
C ALA A 67 -14.13 -9.39 32.75
N GLY A 68 -13.95 -10.59 32.20
CA GLY A 68 -14.52 -11.84 32.70
C GLY A 68 -16.00 -12.07 32.32
N ALA A 69 -16.63 -11.16 31.58
CA ALA A 69 -18.01 -11.33 31.14
C ALA A 69 -18.15 -12.55 30.21
N GLU A 70 -19.18 -13.35 30.45
CA GLU A 70 -19.49 -14.48 29.58
C GLU A 70 -20.09 -14.02 28.25
N THR A 71 -19.68 -14.68 27.16
CA THR A 71 -20.27 -14.46 25.84
C THR A 71 -21.61 -15.17 25.72
N GLU A 72 -22.59 -14.47 25.16
CA GLU A 72 -23.88 -15.04 24.77
C GLU A 72 -23.77 -15.74 23.41
N VAL A 73 -24.51 -16.84 23.27
CA VAL A 73 -24.67 -17.57 22.01
C VAL A 73 -26.00 -17.16 21.40
N VAL A 74 -25.97 -16.71 20.16
CA VAL A 74 -27.16 -16.41 19.36
C VAL A 74 -27.33 -17.48 18.28
N ILE A 75 -28.54 -17.65 17.77
CA ILE A 75 -28.80 -18.51 16.61
C ILE A 75 -28.70 -17.65 15.36
N GLY A 76 -27.68 -17.92 14.55
CA GLY A 76 -27.53 -17.38 13.20
C GLY A 76 -28.02 -18.39 12.15
N GLN A 77 -28.02 -17.98 10.88
CA GLN A 77 -28.34 -18.85 9.75
C GLN A 77 -27.19 -18.92 8.76
N ALA A 78 -26.82 -20.14 8.37
CA ALA A 78 -25.89 -20.42 7.29
C ALA A 78 -26.63 -21.21 6.19
N GLY A 79 -27.20 -20.48 5.22
CA GLY A 79 -28.15 -21.07 4.27
C GLY A 79 -29.46 -21.44 4.97
N GLU A 80 -29.86 -22.72 4.88
CA GLU A 80 -31.07 -23.24 5.55
C GLU A 80 -30.78 -23.85 6.94
N ILE A 81 -29.54 -23.76 7.42
CA ILE A 81 -29.11 -24.40 8.67
C ILE A 81 -28.98 -23.34 9.77
N ASP A 82 -29.69 -23.57 10.87
CA ASP A 82 -29.52 -22.80 12.10
C ASP A 82 -28.18 -23.18 12.75
N VAL A 83 -27.36 -22.17 13.04
CA VAL A 83 -26.02 -22.31 13.61
C VAL A 83 -25.90 -21.49 14.89
N ALA A 84 -25.28 -22.07 15.91
CA ALA A 84 -24.93 -21.35 17.13
C ALA A 84 -23.73 -20.44 16.85
N VAL A 85 -23.89 -19.14 17.03
CA VAL A 85 -22.90 -18.10 16.75
C VAL A 85 -22.63 -17.31 18.01
N ILE A 86 -21.37 -16.99 18.26
CA ILE A 86 -20.97 -15.96 19.22
C ILE A 86 -20.55 -14.77 18.39
N ASP A 87 -21.38 -13.73 18.37
CA ASP A 87 -21.14 -12.51 17.62
C ASP A 87 -20.47 -11.47 18.53
N LEU A 88 -19.23 -11.10 18.21
CA LEU A 88 -18.44 -10.12 18.95
C LEU A 88 -17.97 -9.02 17.99
N GLU A 89 -18.10 -7.78 18.46
CA GLU A 89 -17.53 -6.61 17.79
C GLU A 89 -16.24 -6.22 18.52
N VAL A 90 -15.16 -6.08 17.76
CA VAL A 90 -13.89 -5.53 18.27
C VAL A 90 -13.78 -4.09 17.77
N ASP A 91 -14.12 -3.15 18.65
CA ASP A 91 -14.07 -1.72 18.39
C ASP A 91 -12.66 -1.18 18.63
N ARG A 92 -12.09 -0.56 17.60
CA ARG A 92 -10.73 -0.01 17.57
C ARG A 92 -10.72 1.52 17.45
N TRP A 93 -11.86 2.18 17.64
CA TRP A 93 -11.97 3.63 17.48
C TRP A 93 -11.01 4.43 18.38
N ASN A 94 -10.75 3.92 19.59
CA ASN A 94 -9.85 4.56 20.55
C ASN A 94 -8.42 3.98 20.53
N VAL A 95 -8.10 3.12 19.57
CA VAL A 95 -6.73 2.61 19.41
C VAL A 95 -5.85 3.74 18.89
N GLY A 96 -4.75 4.00 19.60
CA GLY A 96 -3.74 4.96 19.17
C GLY A 96 -2.68 4.35 18.26
N TYR A 97 -1.68 5.15 17.93
CA TYR A 97 -0.51 4.77 17.13
C TYR A 97 0.53 3.97 17.92
N GLY A 98 0.16 2.76 18.37
CA GLY A 98 0.98 1.91 19.23
C GLY A 98 1.62 0.70 18.53
N ARG A 99 1.62 0.64 17.19
CA ARG A 99 2.12 -0.52 16.45
C ARG A 99 3.64 -0.65 16.63
N ASN A 100 4.08 -1.82 17.08
CA ASN A 100 5.49 -2.19 17.03
C ASN A 100 5.82 -2.69 15.61
N TRP A 101 6.40 -1.82 14.77
CA TRP A 101 6.73 -2.13 13.38
C TRP A 101 7.73 -3.26 13.22
N ILE A 102 8.75 -3.33 14.07
CA ILE A 102 9.75 -4.41 14.08
C ILE A 102 9.03 -5.75 14.27
N GLY A 103 8.19 -5.82 15.31
CA GLY A 103 7.44 -7.02 15.63
C GLY A 103 6.43 -7.41 14.56
N PHE A 104 5.68 -6.44 14.05
CA PHE A 104 4.73 -6.63 12.96
C PHE A 104 5.43 -7.20 11.71
N ASN A 105 6.53 -6.59 11.27
CA ASN A 105 7.28 -7.06 10.10
C ASN A 105 7.88 -8.46 10.34
N ALA A 106 8.48 -8.72 11.50
CA ALA A 106 9.03 -10.05 11.83
C ALA A 106 7.94 -11.14 11.78
N ARG A 107 6.74 -10.84 12.27
CA ARG A 107 5.60 -11.75 12.23
C ARG A 107 5.15 -12.06 10.80
N LYS A 108 5.05 -11.04 9.95
CA LYS A 108 4.68 -11.19 8.54
C LYS A 108 5.75 -11.98 7.77
N TRP A 109 7.03 -11.69 8.02
CA TRP A 109 8.15 -12.40 7.44
C TRP A 109 8.10 -13.90 7.73
N ALA A 110 7.99 -14.28 9.01
CA ALA A 110 8.04 -15.67 9.45
C ALA A 110 6.98 -16.58 8.78
N LYS A 111 5.88 -16.00 8.30
CA LYS A 111 4.80 -16.76 7.63
C LYS A 111 5.13 -17.16 6.21
N ASN A 112 5.90 -16.35 5.51
CA ASN A 112 6.15 -16.51 4.08
C ASN A 112 7.65 -16.38 3.74
N GLU A 113 8.52 -16.63 4.71
CA GLU A 113 9.98 -16.45 4.60
C GLU A 113 10.57 -17.10 3.35
N ALA A 114 10.19 -18.35 3.05
CA ALA A 114 10.69 -19.05 1.86
C ALA A 114 10.32 -18.35 0.55
N SER A 115 9.13 -17.75 0.48
CA SER A 115 8.68 -16.97 -0.68
C SER A 115 9.50 -15.69 -0.83
N TYR A 116 9.74 -14.97 0.27
CA TYR A 116 10.53 -13.73 0.26
C TYR A 116 12.02 -13.98 -0.06
N LEU A 117 12.62 -15.01 0.53
CA LEU A 117 13.99 -15.43 0.19
C LEU A 117 14.11 -15.87 -1.26
N GLY A 118 13.10 -16.59 -1.78
CA GLY A 118 13.01 -16.96 -3.19
C GLY A 118 12.94 -15.73 -4.11
N PHE A 119 12.14 -14.72 -3.75
CA PHE A 119 12.07 -13.46 -4.47
C PHE A 119 13.41 -12.73 -4.50
N ILE A 120 14.07 -12.57 -3.33
CA ILE A 120 15.38 -11.90 -3.22
C ILE A 120 16.43 -12.62 -4.08
N ARG A 121 16.51 -13.94 -4.00
CA ARG A 121 17.42 -14.73 -4.84
C ARG A 121 17.12 -14.53 -6.32
N SER A 122 15.84 -14.62 -6.72
CA SER A 122 15.45 -14.45 -8.13
C SER A 122 15.84 -13.08 -8.68
N ALA A 123 15.77 -12.03 -7.85
CA ALA A 123 16.16 -10.68 -8.25
C ALA A 123 17.67 -10.58 -8.51
N LEU A 124 18.50 -11.26 -7.73
CA LEU A 124 19.96 -11.32 -7.95
C LEU A 124 20.31 -12.13 -9.20
N GLU A 125 19.61 -13.24 -9.44
CA GLU A 125 19.83 -14.16 -10.55
C GLU A 125 19.42 -13.58 -11.92
N GLN A 126 18.67 -12.47 -11.98
CA GLN A 126 18.35 -11.80 -13.24
C GLN A 126 19.59 -11.33 -13.99
N ASP A 127 20.59 -10.83 -13.27
CA ASP A 127 21.81 -10.24 -13.83
C ASP A 127 23.09 -11.01 -13.44
N ARG A 128 22.98 -12.09 -12.64
CA ARG A 128 24.12 -12.81 -12.06
C ARG A 128 23.94 -14.32 -12.12
N ARG A 129 25.06 -15.05 -12.03
CA ARG A 129 24.99 -16.52 -11.95
C ARG A 129 24.51 -16.97 -10.57
N PRO A 130 23.82 -18.13 -10.45
CA PRO A 130 23.34 -18.63 -9.16
C PRO A 130 24.41 -18.70 -8.06
N SER A 131 25.62 -19.17 -8.39
CA SER A 131 26.73 -19.23 -7.43
C SER A 131 27.23 -17.87 -6.94
N GLU A 132 27.12 -16.83 -7.78
CA GLU A 132 27.47 -15.46 -7.39
C GLU A 132 26.36 -14.85 -6.52
N ALA A 133 25.09 -15.14 -6.85
CA ALA A 133 23.94 -14.73 -6.04
C ALA A 133 24.02 -15.32 -4.62
N ASP A 134 24.33 -16.62 -4.48
CA ASP A 134 24.49 -17.26 -3.18
C ASP A 134 25.59 -16.61 -2.34
N SER A 135 26.76 -16.31 -2.92
CA SER A 135 27.84 -15.63 -2.20
C SER A 135 27.48 -14.19 -1.80
N ILE A 136 26.73 -13.47 -2.65
CA ILE A 136 26.26 -12.11 -2.32
C ILE A 136 25.23 -12.14 -1.18
N LEU A 137 24.39 -13.16 -1.13
CA LEU A 137 23.37 -13.35 -0.09
C LEU A 137 23.94 -13.70 1.29
N GLU A 138 25.22 -14.07 1.38
CA GLU A 138 25.92 -14.18 2.67
C GLU A 138 26.07 -12.81 3.35
N LEU A 139 26.00 -11.71 2.59
CA LEU A 139 26.07 -10.32 3.07
C LEU A 139 27.36 -9.99 3.84
N ASP A 140 28.43 -10.75 3.62
CA ASP A 140 29.70 -10.68 4.35
C ASP A 140 30.55 -9.43 4.04
N SER A 141 30.12 -8.57 3.12
CA SER A 141 30.84 -7.35 2.76
C SER A 141 29.90 -6.19 2.47
N ALA A 142 30.41 -4.97 2.67
CA ALA A 142 29.71 -3.73 2.33
C ALA A 142 29.26 -3.71 0.86
N GLU A 143 30.11 -4.20 -0.04
CA GLU A 143 29.80 -4.28 -1.46
C GLU A 143 28.66 -5.27 -1.74
N ALA A 144 28.68 -6.45 -1.12
CA ALA A 144 27.58 -7.42 -1.24
C ALA A 144 26.26 -6.82 -0.75
N ARG A 145 26.27 -6.16 0.42
CA ARG A 145 25.09 -5.48 0.98
C ARG A 145 24.57 -4.38 0.05
N ARG A 146 25.46 -3.58 -0.53
CA ARG A 146 25.08 -2.52 -1.48
C ARG A 146 24.48 -3.11 -2.76
N VAL A 147 25.07 -4.18 -3.27
CA VAL A 147 24.57 -4.91 -4.45
C VAL A 147 23.16 -5.43 -4.21
N VAL A 148 22.92 -6.11 -3.07
CA VAL A 148 21.58 -6.61 -2.72
C VAL A 148 20.59 -5.46 -2.63
N LEU A 149 20.92 -4.38 -1.90
CA LEU A 149 20.05 -3.22 -1.76
C LEU A 149 19.66 -2.64 -3.12
N ARG A 150 20.64 -2.39 -3.99
CA ARG A 150 20.40 -1.82 -5.33
C ARG A 150 19.57 -2.74 -6.20
N THR A 151 19.85 -4.05 -6.18
CA THR A 151 19.08 -5.04 -6.96
C THR A 151 17.64 -5.13 -6.48
N LEU A 152 17.40 -5.19 -5.17
CA LEU A 152 16.03 -5.22 -4.63
C LEU A 152 15.28 -3.93 -4.93
N ALA A 153 15.92 -2.77 -4.74
CA ALA A 153 15.33 -1.48 -5.05
C ALA A 153 14.94 -1.38 -6.53
N LYS A 154 15.82 -1.81 -7.43
CA LYS A 154 15.53 -1.84 -8.86
C LYS A 154 14.38 -2.80 -9.18
N ARG A 155 14.35 -3.98 -8.55
CA ARG A 155 13.27 -4.96 -8.76
C ARG A 155 11.90 -4.43 -8.33
N VAL A 156 11.84 -3.73 -7.19
CA VAL A 156 10.61 -3.05 -6.72
C VAL A 156 10.23 -1.90 -7.66
N TRP A 157 11.22 -1.15 -8.14
CA TRP A 157 11.01 -0.07 -9.11
C TRP A 157 10.52 -0.58 -10.47
N GLU A 158 10.92 -1.76 -10.92
CA GLU A 158 10.44 -2.34 -12.19
C GLU A 158 9.01 -2.89 -12.13
N ALA A 159 8.48 -3.17 -10.94
CA ALA A 159 7.11 -3.64 -10.78
C ALA A 159 6.08 -2.56 -11.17
N ASP A 160 4.83 -2.91 -11.46
CA ASP A 160 3.82 -1.94 -11.91
C ASP A 160 3.59 -0.80 -10.88
N PHE A 161 3.39 0.43 -11.36
CA PHE A 161 2.76 1.48 -10.53
C PHE A 161 1.25 1.34 -10.66
N GLU A 162 0.58 0.79 -9.65
CA GLU A 162 -0.82 0.38 -9.81
C GLU A 162 -1.66 0.48 -8.54
N SER A 163 -2.97 0.59 -8.76
CA SER A 163 -4.02 0.54 -7.74
C SER A 163 -5.12 -0.47 -8.06
N TYR A 164 -5.10 -1.15 -9.22
CA TYR A 164 -6.14 -2.12 -9.60
C TYR A 164 -6.22 -3.32 -8.63
N SER A 165 -5.12 -3.64 -7.93
CA SER A 165 -5.04 -4.73 -6.95
C SER A 165 -5.91 -4.48 -5.71
N ARG A 166 -6.27 -3.22 -5.44
CA ARG A 166 -7.21 -2.84 -4.36
C ARG A 166 -8.64 -3.28 -4.66
N PHE A 167 -8.95 -3.52 -5.92
CA PHE A 167 -10.31 -3.84 -6.39
C PHE A 167 -10.43 -5.25 -6.97
N THR A 168 -9.35 -6.02 -6.90
CA THR A 168 -9.26 -7.39 -7.40
C THR A 168 -8.65 -8.28 -6.32
N GLY A 169 -8.74 -9.61 -6.48
CA GLY A 169 -8.20 -10.55 -5.49
C GLY A 169 -8.76 -10.31 -4.09
N GLN A 170 -7.86 -10.07 -3.12
CA GLN A 170 -8.18 -9.83 -1.71
C GLN A 170 -8.87 -8.49 -1.43
N LYS A 171 -8.83 -7.55 -2.38
CA LYS A 171 -9.50 -6.24 -2.29
C LYS A 171 -9.11 -5.45 -1.05
N LEU A 172 -7.81 -5.39 -0.80
CA LEU A 172 -7.24 -4.66 0.33
C LEU A 172 -7.36 -3.15 0.08
N ILE A 173 -7.86 -2.42 1.08
CA ILE A 173 -7.98 -0.94 1.01
C ILE A 173 -6.60 -0.32 0.80
N PHE A 174 -5.58 -0.82 1.49
CA PHE A 174 -4.19 -0.40 1.38
C PHE A 174 -3.29 -1.58 1.71
N LYS A 175 -2.23 -1.81 0.90
CA LYS A 175 -1.33 -2.95 1.10
C LYS A 175 -0.19 -2.59 2.05
N THR A 176 0.13 -3.51 2.94
CA THR A 176 1.34 -3.46 3.76
C THR A 176 2.56 -3.83 2.91
N GLY A 177 3.76 -3.71 3.48
CA GLY A 177 5.01 -4.06 2.78
C GLY A 177 5.03 -5.52 2.32
N ASP A 178 4.63 -6.46 3.18
CA ASP A 178 4.61 -7.89 2.85
C ASP A 178 3.56 -8.24 1.79
N GLU A 179 2.37 -7.63 1.84
CA GLU A 179 1.31 -7.79 0.85
C GLU A 179 1.73 -7.22 -0.51
N THR A 180 2.46 -6.10 -0.50
CA THR A 180 3.00 -5.50 -1.72
C THR A 180 4.09 -6.38 -2.34
N VAL A 181 4.99 -6.96 -1.53
CA VAL A 181 5.97 -7.94 -2.04
C VAL A 181 5.27 -9.13 -2.68
N GLN A 182 4.22 -9.67 -2.05
CA GLN A 182 3.46 -10.78 -2.64
C GLN A 182 2.79 -10.38 -3.95
N ASN A 183 2.18 -9.19 -4.02
CA ASN A 183 1.59 -8.71 -5.26
C ASN A 183 2.64 -8.53 -6.38
N ILE A 184 3.86 -8.09 -6.05
CA ILE A 184 4.98 -8.01 -7.00
C ILE A 184 5.40 -9.41 -7.48
N ILE A 185 5.48 -10.40 -6.58
CA ILE A 185 5.78 -11.80 -6.93
C ILE A 185 4.74 -12.34 -7.92
N GLU A 186 3.48 -11.96 -7.77
CA GLU A 186 2.37 -12.31 -8.65
C GLU A 186 2.32 -11.49 -9.97
N GLY A 187 3.31 -10.62 -10.20
CA GLY A 187 3.43 -9.80 -11.41
C GLY A 187 2.68 -8.46 -11.37
N GLY A 188 2.12 -8.08 -10.23
CA GLY A 188 1.55 -6.75 -9.99
C GLY A 188 2.59 -5.76 -9.45
N GLY A 189 2.14 -4.85 -8.58
CA GLY A 189 3.00 -3.83 -7.99
C GLY A 189 2.34 -3.09 -6.83
N GLY A 190 2.37 -1.76 -6.89
CA GLY A 190 1.73 -0.90 -5.89
C GLY A 190 2.04 0.57 -6.10
N ILE A 191 1.44 1.43 -5.29
CA ILE A 191 1.74 2.88 -5.31
C ILE A 191 3.03 3.18 -4.52
N CYS A 192 3.44 4.46 -4.49
CA CYS A 192 4.69 4.89 -3.87
C CYS A 192 4.89 4.41 -2.43
N SER A 193 3.92 4.65 -1.54
CA SER A 193 4.00 4.26 -0.13
C SER A 193 4.00 2.74 0.07
N GLU A 194 3.28 1.99 -0.77
CA GLU A 194 3.26 0.53 -0.76
C GLU A 194 4.62 -0.05 -1.17
N LYS A 195 5.22 0.46 -2.26
CA LYS A 195 6.53 0.02 -2.74
C LYS A 195 7.67 0.35 -1.79
N VAL A 196 7.62 1.53 -1.17
CA VAL A 196 8.58 1.91 -0.12
C VAL A 196 8.48 0.97 1.07
N GLN A 197 7.27 0.62 1.52
CA GLN A 197 7.09 -0.39 2.55
C GLN A 197 7.58 -1.77 2.11
N ALA A 198 7.37 -2.17 0.85
CA ALA A 198 7.83 -3.45 0.32
C ALA A 198 9.36 -3.56 0.37
N LEU A 199 10.06 -2.53 -0.11
CA LEU A 199 11.51 -2.49 -0.07
C LEU A 199 12.02 -2.48 1.37
N LYS A 200 11.44 -1.63 2.24
CA LYS A 200 11.80 -1.59 3.66
C LYS A 200 11.57 -2.93 4.35
N PHE A 201 10.43 -3.57 4.12
CA PHE A 201 10.08 -4.89 4.67
C PHE A 201 11.13 -5.95 4.31
N LEU A 202 11.55 -6.02 3.04
CA LEU A 202 12.61 -6.93 2.62
C LEU A 202 13.94 -6.62 3.31
N THR A 203 14.34 -5.35 3.33
CA THR A 203 15.66 -4.96 3.83
C THR A 203 15.77 -4.98 5.36
N ASP A 204 14.68 -4.69 6.08
CA ASP A 204 14.66 -4.79 7.55
C ASP A 204 14.94 -6.23 7.99
N ASN A 205 14.37 -7.22 7.28
CA ASN A 205 14.59 -8.66 7.55
C ASN A 205 15.98 -9.16 7.10
N LEU A 206 16.70 -8.37 6.29
CA LEU A 206 18.10 -8.60 5.96
C LEU A 206 19.07 -7.79 6.85
N GLY A 207 18.56 -7.12 7.89
CA GLY A 207 19.37 -6.37 8.85
C GLY A 207 19.90 -5.02 8.34
N TYR A 208 19.22 -4.39 7.38
CA TYR A 208 19.54 -3.03 6.96
C TYR A 208 18.88 -2.02 7.90
N GLU A 209 19.61 -0.97 8.25
CA GLU A 209 19.06 0.19 8.94
C GLU A 209 18.57 1.21 7.92
N SER A 210 17.31 1.66 8.07
CA SER A 210 16.69 2.62 7.17
C SER A 210 15.65 3.50 7.85
N GLU A 211 15.50 4.71 7.33
CA GLU A 211 14.50 5.71 7.70
C GLU A 211 13.59 6.01 6.50
N TYR A 212 12.29 6.25 6.76
CA TYR A 212 11.40 6.87 5.80
C TYR A 212 11.78 8.33 5.58
N LEU A 213 11.81 8.71 4.30
CA LEU A 213 11.81 10.10 3.85
C LEU A 213 10.42 10.47 3.38
N LEU A 214 10.03 11.72 3.60
CA LEU A 214 8.83 12.31 3.02
C LEU A 214 9.22 13.29 1.92
N ALA A 215 8.42 13.32 0.86
CA ALA A 215 8.64 14.22 -0.25
C ALA A 215 7.33 14.75 -0.82
N GLY A 216 7.46 15.83 -1.57
CA GLY A 216 6.39 16.31 -2.43
C GLY A 216 6.69 17.62 -3.14
N PRO A 217 5.76 18.05 -3.99
CA PRO A 217 5.96 19.13 -4.93
C PRO A 217 6.06 20.47 -4.21
N ASN A 218 7.06 21.26 -4.60
CA ASN A 218 7.23 22.65 -4.15
C ASN A 218 7.33 22.79 -2.62
N ALA A 219 7.78 21.73 -1.93
CA ALA A 219 7.87 21.64 -0.47
C ALA A 219 9.25 22.08 0.09
N ARG A 220 9.89 23.10 -0.49
CA ARG A 220 11.29 23.48 -0.17
C ARG A 220 11.60 23.77 1.32
N LYS A 221 10.61 24.20 2.10
CA LYS A 221 10.82 24.63 3.50
C LYS A 221 10.95 23.43 4.45
N PRO A 222 11.40 23.61 5.71
CA PRO A 222 11.39 22.53 6.69
C PRO A 222 10.00 21.92 6.89
N VAL A 223 9.95 20.62 7.22
CA VAL A 223 8.70 19.89 7.43
C VAL A 223 7.99 20.43 8.67
N PRO A 224 6.70 20.80 8.59
CA PRO A 224 5.93 21.28 9.74
C PRO A 224 5.41 20.08 10.55
N GLU A 225 6.31 19.36 11.22
CA GLU A 225 6.02 18.09 11.89
C GLU A 225 4.85 18.15 12.88
N GLU A 226 4.76 19.20 13.71
CA GLU A 226 3.64 19.36 14.65
C GLU A 226 2.29 19.42 13.93
N ARG A 227 2.23 20.06 12.77
CA ARG A 227 1.00 20.12 11.96
C ARG A 227 0.71 18.79 11.31
N LEU A 228 1.71 18.03 10.89
CA LEU A 228 1.50 16.68 10.34
C LEU A 228 0.98 15.73 11.43
N ARG A 229 1.49 15.80 12.66
CA ARG A 229 0.95 15.04 13.81
C ARG A 229 -0.49 15.43 14.16
N GLU A 230 -0.81 16.72 14.10
CA GLU A 230 -2.18 17.21 14.29
C GLU A 230 -3.12 16.60 13.25
N LEU A 231 -2.74 16.55 11.98
CA LEU A 231 -3.54 15.92 10.92
C LEU A 231 -3.79 14.43 11.13
N LEU A 232 -2.79 13.69 11.62
CA LEU A 232 -2.95 12.28 11.96
C LEU A 232 -3.91 12.08 13.14
N THR A 233 -4.04 13.08 14.01
CA THR A 233 -4.96 12.98 15.15
C THR A 233 -6.37 13.41 14.80
N THR A 234 -6.54 14.43 13.96
CA THR A 234 -7.86 15.02 13.66
C THR A 234 -8.51 14.45 12.40
N PHE A 235 -7.73 13.89 11.47
CA PHE A 235 -8.16 13.54 10.11
C PHE A 235 -8.84 14.71 9.37
N GLU A 236 -8.55 15.97 9.75
CA GLU A 236 -9.09 17.16 9.10
C GLU A 236 -8.20 17.62 7.93
N PHE A 237 -8.48 17.08 6.75
CA PHE A 237 -7.67 17.36 5.55
C PHE A 237 -8.08 18.64 4.77
N GLY A 238 -9.30 19.15 4.99
CA GLY A 238 -9.90 20.24 4.20
C GLY A 238 -9.12 21.57 4.18
N PHE A 239 -8.59 22.01 5.32
CA PHE A 239 -7.78 23.25 5.42
C PHE A 239 -6.27 22.99 5.29
N SER A 240 -5.90 21.74 5.03
CA SER A 240 -4.57 21.22 5.32
C SER A 240 -3.80 20.85 4.06
N LYS A 241 -4.38 21.08 2.87
CA LYS A 241 -3.72 20.89 1.55
C LYS A 241 -2.32 21.49 1.50
N ARG A 242 -2.11 22.64 2.17
CA ARG A 242 -0.80 23.31 2.30
C ARG A 242 0.26 22.43 2.99
N PHE A 243 -0.14 21.61 3.96
CA PHE A 243 0.75 20.74 4.73
C PHE A 243 0.84 19.34 4.12
N MET A 244 -0.24 18.86 3.49
CA MET A 244 -0.26 17.57 2.82
C MET A 244 0.80 17.43 1.73
N ARG A 245 1.18 18.53 1.04
CA ARG A 245 2.27 18.49 0.06
C ARG A 245 3.62 17.98 0.58
N TYR A 246 3.83 17.93 1.89
CA TYR A 246 5.09 17.42 2.47
C TYR A 246 5.15 15.89 2.50
N TRP A 247 4.01 15.19 2.42
CA TRP A 247 3.94 13.73 2.53
C TRP A 247 3.15 13.10 1.38
N GLN A 248 3.17 13.73 0.20
CA GLN A 248 2.56 13.18 -1.02
C GLN A 248 3.40 12.04 -1.62
N HIS A 249 4.64 11.91 -1.20
CA HIS A 249 5.57 10.90 -1.67
C HIS A 249 6.46 10.40 -0.53
N MET A 250 6.99 9.18 -0.68
CA MET A 250 7.87 8.54 0.28
C MET A 250 9.07 7.93 -0.42
N ALA A 251 10.20 7.85 0.29
CA ALA A 251 11.40 7.15 -0.12
C ALA A 251 12.13 6.61 1.12
N LEU A 252 13.29 5.97 0.93
CA LEU A 252 14.11 5.45 2.03
C LEU A 252 15.49 6.10 2.05
N LEU A 253 15.98 6.35 3.26
CA LEU A 253 17.37 6.65 3.55
C LEU A 253 17.96 5.44 4.27
N TYR A 254 18.98 4.82 3.68
CA TYR A 254 19.72 3.71 4.27
C TYR A 254 21.02 4.18 4.88
N HIS A 255 21.37 3.61 6.03
CA HIS A 255 22.65 3.82 6.69
C HIS A 255 23.50 2.56 6.50
N LEU A 256 24.36 2.55 5.48
CA LEU A 256 25.13 1.37 5.10
C LEU A 256 26.63 1.66 5.18
N ASP A 257 27.30 1.01 6.14
CA ASP A 257 28.76 1.05 6.31
C ASP A 257 29.34 2.48 6.39
N GLY A 258 28.62 3.36 7.09
CA GLY A 258 28.99 4.77 7.27
C GLY A 258 28.67 5.68 6.08
N VAL A 259 27.94 5.18 5.08
CA VAL A 259 27.46 5.95 3.93
C VAL A 259 25.93 6.00 3.94
N ASP A 260 25.41 7.22 3.80
CA ASP A 260 23.99 7.47 3.59
C ASP A 260 23.64 7.22 2.12
N ILE A 261 22.62 6.39 1.89
CA ILE A 261 22.13 6.04 0.55
C ILE A 261 20.65 6.37 0.46
N ILE A 262 20.26 7.29 -0.42
CA ILE A 262 18.85 7.55 -0.69
C ILE A 262 18.38 6.67 -1.83
N VAL A 263 17.30 5.95 -1.56
CA VAL A 263 16.69 5.02 -2.51
C VAL A 263 15.23 5.41 -2.72
N ASP A 264 14.90 5.68 -3.99
CA ASP A 264 13.52 5.86 -4.44
C ASP A 264 13.19 4.80 -5.49
N ALA A 265 12.41 3.81 -5.05
CA ALA A 265 12.08 2.61 -5.80
C ALA A 265 10.61 2.60 -6.25
N THR A 266 9.95 3.76 -6.34
CA THR A 266 8.50 3.79 -6.49
C THR A 266 7.98 3.80 -7.91
N ASN A 267 8.81 4.15 -8.90
CA ASN A 267 8.46 4.38 -10.30
C ASN A 267 7.21 5.28 -10.51
N GLY A 268 6.34 4.95 -11.48
CA GLY A 268 5.27 5.80 -11.97
C GLY A 268 5.89 6.97 -12.71
N ASN A 269 5.86 8.14 -12.08
CA ASN A 269 6.47 9.35 -12.63
C ASN A 269 7.82 9.70 -11.99
N ILE A 270 8.27 8.92 -10.99
CA ILE A 270 9.51 9.14 -10.26
C ILE A 270 10.64 8.30 -10.88
N PRO A 271 11.77 8.91 -11.27
CA PRO A 271 12.93 8.15 -11.77
C PRO A 271 13.51 7.26 -10.66
N PHE A 272 14.18 6.17 -11.05
CA PHE A 272 14.90 5.35 -10.08
C PHE A 272 16.04 6.15 -9.45
N LEU A 273 15.99 6.35 -8.13
CA LEU A 273 17.05 7.05 -7.39
C LEU A 273 17.84 6.05 -6.54
N PHE A 274 19.16 6.12 -6.66
CA PHE A 274 20.12 5.41 -5.82
C PHE A 274 21.34 6.32 -5.64
N LEU A 275 21.21 7.27 -4.70
CA LEU A 275 22.18 8.35 -4.50
C LEU A 275 23.02 8.06 -3.27
N GLU A 276 24.35 8.16 -3.38
CA GLU A 276 25.29 7.83 -2.31
C GLU A 276 26.03 9.08 -1.80
N GLY A 277 26.22 9.17 -0.48
CA GLY A 277 27.11 10.15 0.15
C GLY A 277 26.78 11.60 -0.24
N PRO A 278 27.69 12.35 -0.88
CA PRO A 278 27.47 13.78 -1.17
C PRO A 278 26.21 14.09 -1.99
N GLU A 279 25.80 13.19 -2.90
CA GLU A 279 24.58 13.38 -3.70
C GLU A 279 23.32 13.25 -2.83
N ALA A 280 23.31 12.28 -1.92
CA ALA A 280 22.25 12.10 -0.94
C ALA A 280 22.18 13.30 0.04
N GLU A 281 23.33 13.76 0.53
CA GLU A 281 23.44 14.93 1.41
C GLU A 281 22.88 16.20 0.74
N GLY A 282 23.19 16.42 -0.55
CA GLY A 282 22.68 17.56 -1.32
C GLY A 282 21.16 17.59 -1.43
N MET A 283 20.51 16.42 -1.52
CA MET A 283 19.05 16.32 -1.60
C MET A 283 18.37 16.61 -0.25
N LEU A 284 19.00 16.26 0.87
CA LEU A 284 18.45 16.43 2.22
C LEU A 284 18.83 17.76 2.90
N ASN A 285 19.80 18.50 2.36
CA ASN A 285 20.34 19.72 2.95
C ASN A 285 19.26 20.78 3.23
N CYS A 286 19.15 21.29 4.46
CA CYS A 286 18.11 22.25 4.83
C CYS A 286 18.26 23.65 4.20
N ARG A 287 19.42 24.03 3.65
CA ARG A 287 19.66 25.39 3.09
C ARG A 287 19.44 25.46 1.59
N GLU A 288 20.03 24.52 0.84
CA GLU A 288 19.96 24.46 -0.62
C GLU A 288 19.67 23.02 -1.07
N LYS A 289 18.39 22.62 -0.95
CA LYS A 289 17.93 21.33 -1.45
C LYS A 289 17.96 21.29 -2.96
N VAL A 290 18.55 20.21 -3.49
CA VAL A 290 18.41 19.84 -4.90
C VAL A 290 17.08 19.09 -5.06
N PRO A 291 16.10 19.61 -5.82
CA PRO A 291 14.86 18.89 -6.07
C PRO A 291 15.05 17.81 -7.14
N VAL A 292 14.13 16.85 -7.17
CA VAL A 292 13.96 15.91 -8.26
C VAL A 292 12.86 16.44 -9.19
N SER A 293 13.12 16.52 -10.49
CA SER A 293 12.08 16.86 -11.47
C SER A 293 11.21 15.64 -11.72
N VAL A 294 9.91 15.79 -11.55
CA VAL A 294 8.92 14.72 -11.65
C VAL A 294 7.81 15.18 -12.57
N ARG A 295 7.45 14.37 -13.56
CA ARG A 295 6.35 14.69 -14.48
C ARG A 295 5.03 14.19 -13.92
N MET A 296 4.27 15.05 -13.24
CA MET A 296 2.93 14.71 -12.73
C MET A 296 1.89 15.06 -13.78
N SER A 297 1.30 14.04 -14.41
CA SER A 297 0.29 14.21 -15.47
C SER A 297 0.80 15.08 -16.62
N LEU A 298 0.42 16.37 -16.68
CA LEU A 298 0.74 17.28 -17.78
C LEU A 298 1.87 18.27 -17.47
N HIS A 299 2.38 18.31 -16.23
CA HIS A 299 3.37 19.29 -15.78
C HIS A 299 4.59 18.65 -15.11
N GLU A 300 5.73 19.32 -15.21
CA GLU A 300 6.90 18.99 -14.38
C GLU A 300 6.82 19.73 -13.04
N GLU A 301 7.02 18.99 -11.96
CA GLU A 301 7.05 19.50 -10.60
C GLU A 301 8.40 19.21 -9.95
N SER A 302 8.83 20.11 -9.07
CA SER A 302 10.05 19.92 -8.28
C SER A 302 9.71 19.27 -6.94
N PHE A 303 10.07 18.01 -6.77
CA PHE A 303 9.91 17.25 -5.54
C PHE A 303 11.09 17.48 -4.60
N TYR A 304 10.80 17.81 -3.34
CA TYR A 304 11.80 18.02 -2.30
C TYR A 304 11.69 16.91 -1.26
N TYR A 305 12.82 16.28 -0.91
CA TYR A 305 12.87 15.16 0.04
C TYR A 305 13.32 15.65 1.42
N HIS A 306 12.75 15.04 2.46
CA HIS A 306 12.92 15.47 3.84
C HIS A 306 13.10 14.27 4.76
N ARG A 307 14.12 14.34 5.61
CA ARG A 307 14.13 13.58 6.87
C ARG A 307 13.05 14.15 7.78
N VAL A 308 12.40 13.26 8.50
CA VAL A 308 11.31 13.56 9.42
C VAL A 308 11.40 12.59 10.59
N SER A 309 10.85 12.98 11.74
CA SER A 309 10.62 12.03 12.83
C SER A 309 9.77 10.85 12.34
N GLN A 310 10.24 9.63 12.60
CA GLN A 310 9.70 8.40 12.00
C GLN A 310 8.29 8.04 12.46
N ASP A 311 7.84 8.59 13.59
CA ASP A 311 6.45 8.44 14.04
C ASP A 311 5.45 8.98 13.00
N ILE A 312 5.79 10.03 12.26
CA ILE A 312 4.89 10.64 11.27
C ILE A 312 4.60 9.68 10.09
N PRO A 313 5.60 9.22 9.31
CA PRO A 313 5.36 8.30 8.20
C PRO A 313 4.78 6.97 8.66
N GLU A 314 5.24 6.43 9.78
CA GLU A 314 4.71 5.19 10.35
C GLU A 314 3.23 5.32 10.72
N ASN A 315 2.86 6.38 11.43
CA ASN A 315 1.47 6.61 11.81
C ASN A 315 0.57 6.86 10.59
N LEU A 316 1.07 7.55 9.57
CA LEU A 316 0.36 7.72 8.30
C LEU A 316 0.08 6.37 7.64
N LEU A 317 1.09 5.50 7.53
CA LEU A 317 0.94 4.17 6.93
C LEU A 317 -0.06 3.31 7.72
N PHE A 318 -0.01 3.35 9.04
CA PHE A 318 -0.96 2.61 9.88
C PHE A 318 -2.39 3.14 9.71
N ALA A 319 -2.56 4.46 9.55
CA ALA A 319 -3.86 5.07 9.32
C ALA A 319 -4.47 4.72 7.96
N LEU A 320 -3.65 4.68 6.91
CA LEU A 320 -4.09 4.28 5.57
C LEU A 320 -4.56 2.82 5.54
N GLU A 321 -3.96 1.95 6.33
CA GLU A 321 -4.38 0.55 6.46
C GLU A 321 -5.70 0.38 7.22
N GLY A 322 -5.88 1.11 8.33
CA GLY A 322 -6.88 0.74 9.34
C GLY A 322 -7.92 1.79 9.73
N TRP A 323 -7.72 3.08 9.44
CA TRP A 323 -8.57 4.17 9.94
C TRP A 323 -9.16 5.07 8.88
N ILE A 324 -8.65 5.05 7.66
CA ILE A 324 -9.18 5.83 6.54
C ILE A 324 -9.90 4.85 5.61
N PRO A 325 -11.22 4.64 5.77
CA PRO A 325 -11.92 3.61 5.02
C PRO A 325 -11.89 3.84 3.51
N GLU A 326 -11.81 5.10 3.07
CA GLU A 326 -11.80 5.51 1.66
C GLU A 326 -10.39 5.68 1.09
N ALA A 327 -9.34 5.19 1.77
CA ALA A 327 -7.96 5.37 1.30
C ALA A 327 -7.72 4.80 -0.11
N ASP A 328 -8.40 3.71 -0.48
CA ASP A 328 -8.39 3.16 -1.84
C ASP A 328 -8.93 4.15 -2.88
N LEU A 329 -10.07 4.78 -2.59
CA LEU A 329 -10.73 5.73 -3.49
C LEU A 329 -9.98 7.07 -3.57
N ILE A 330 -9.50 7.59 -2.43
CA ILE A 330 -8.72 8.83 -2.36
C ILE A 330 -7.48 8.70 -3.24
N GLN A 331 -6.75 7.59 -3.14
CA GLN A 331 -5.52 7.38 -3.93
C GLN A 331 -5.81 7.30 -5.43
N VAL A 332 -6.86 6.59 -5.82
CA VAL A 332 -7.18 6.37 -7.24
C VAL A 332 -7.77 7.63 -7.89
N ILE A 333 -8.70 8.30 -7.19
CA ILE A 333 -9.56 9.34 -7.76
C ILE A 333 -9.07 10.73 -7.35
N GLU A 334 -9.01 11.02 -6.05
CA GLU A 334 -8.67 12.38 -5.57
C GLU A 334 -7.20 12.74 -5.82
N ASN A 335 -6.29 11.78 -5.65
CA ASN A 335 -4.87 11.94 -5.95
C ASN A 335 -4.55 11.65 -7.42
N GLU A 336 -5.54 11.28 -8.23
CA GLU A 336 -5.40 10.99 -9.67
C GLU A 336 -4.27 9.99 -10.00
N LEU A 337 -4.03 9.00 -9.12
CA LEU A 337 -3.07 7.93 -9.42
C LEU A 337 -3.64 6.90 -10.42
N GLY A 338 -4.97 6.89 -10.59
CA GLY A 338 -5.67 5.96 -11.46
C GLY A 338 -5.47 4.50 -11.06
N LEU A 339 -5.71 3.60 -12.01
CA LEU A 339 -5.55 2.15 -11.82
C LEU A 339 -4.15 1.67 -12.16
N ILE A 340 -3.52 2.28 -13.15
CA ILE A 340 -2.13 1.97 -13.53
C ILE A 340 -1.49 3.17 -14.24
N ILE A 341 -0.20 3.38 -13.94
CA ILE A 341 0.71 4.25 -14.67
C ILE A 341 1.88 3.39 -15.15
N THR A 342 2.16 3.41 -16.45
CA THR A 342 3.34 2.80 -17.06
C THR A 342 4.14 3.86 -17.82
N GLU A 343 5.29 3.50 -18.40
CA GLU A 343 6.04 4.41 -19.28
C GLU A 343 5.18 4.90 -20.48
N GLY A 344 4.26 4.06 -20.97
CA GLY A 344 3.48 4.33 -22.18
C GLY A 344 2.01 4.68 -21.93
N PHE A 345 1.46 4.43 -20.75
CA PHE A 345 0.01 4.50 -20.53
C PHE A 345 -0.37 5.01 -19.13
N TYR A 346 -1.44 5.79 -19.08
CA TYR A 346 -2.19 6.07 -17.86
C TYR A 346 -3.63 5.60 -18.05
N VAL A 347 -4.12 4.76 -17.14
CA VAL A 347 -5.48 4.22 -17.16
C VAL A 347 -6.19 4.54 -15.86
N THR A 348 -7.36 5.18 -15.93
CA THR A 348 -8.11 5.61 -14.75
C THR A 348 -9.63 5.45 -14.94
N PRO A 349 -10.40 5.16 -13.88
CA PRO A 349 -11.86 5.16 -13.93
C PRO A 349 -12.41 6.55 -14.25
N LEU A 350 -13.56 6.59 -14.92
CA LEU A 350 -14.42 7.77 -15.00
C LEU A 350 -15.78 7.43 -14.44
N LEU A 351 -16.09 7.99 -13.28
CA LEU A 351 -17.30 7.69 -12.52
C LEU A 351 -18.32 8.83 -12.72
N TYR A 352 -19.56 8.48 -13.03
CA TYR A 352 -20.61 9.46 -13.36
C TYR A 352 -22.00 8.93 -13.02
N LYS A 353 -22.95 9.82 -12.70
CA LYS A 353 -24.37 9.48 -12.46
C LYS A 353 -25.26 9.78 -13.66
N SER A 354 -24.79 10.57 -14.63
CA SER A 354 -25.59 10.96 -15.78
C SER A 354 -24.76 11.18 -17.03
N ARG A 355 -25.40 11.05 -18.19
CA ARG A 355 -24.78 11.34 -19.49
C ARG A 355 -24.20 12.75 -19.56
N ARG A 356 -24.82 13.73 -18.90
CA ARG A 356 -24.31 15.11 -18.87
C ARG A 356 -23.00 15.19 -18.10
N GLU A 357 -22.92 14.57 -16.94
CA GLU A 357 -21.72 14.51 -16.12
C GLU A 357 -20.58 13.78 -16.85
N PHE A 358 -20.89 12.66 -17.51
CA PHE A 358 -19.95 11.98 -18.39
C PHE A 358 -19.36 12.92 -19.45
N LEU A 359 -20.21 13.64 -20.21
CA LEU A 359 -19.76 14.56 -21.25
C LEU A 359 -18.96 15.75 -20.68
N ASP A 360 -19.23 16.17 -19.46
CA ASP A 360 -18.47 17.22 -18.78
C ASP A 360 -17.06 16.73 -18.38
N LEU A 361 -16.95 15.50 -17.86
CA LEU A 361 -15.67 14.86 -17.52
C LEU A 361 -14.85 14.52 -18.77
N GLU A 362 -15.51 13.98 -19.80
CA GLU A 362 -14.89 13.68 -21.10
C GLU A 362 -14.21 14.93 -21.69
N ARG A 363 -14.92 16.07 -21.69
CA ARG A 363 -14.36 17.33 -22.19
C ARG A 363 -13.17 17.81 -21.37
N GLN A 364 -13.19 17.60 -20.05
CA GLN A 364 -12.07 17.96 -19.17
C GLN A 364 -10.83 17.12 -19.50
N TYR A 365 -10.96 15.80 -19.55
CA TYR A 365 -9.84 14.91 -19.87
C TYR A 365 -9.27 15.16 -21.27
N LYS A 366 -10.14 15.26 -22.30
CA LYS A 366 -9.70 15.54 -23.68
C LYS A 366 -9.03 16.90 -23.78
N GLY A 367 -9.63 17.95 -23.23
CA GLY A 367 -9.06 19.30 -23.26
C GLY A 367 -7.71 19.40 -22.54
N ALA A 368 -7.57 18.70 -21.40
CA ALA A 368 -6.32 18.63 -20.66
C ALA A 368 -5.23 17.93 -21.49
N CYS A 369 -5.51 16.74 -22.04
CA CYS A 369 -4.54 16.00 -22.85
C CYS A 369 -4.17 16.72 -24.16
N GLU A 370 -5.14 17.33 -24.84
CA GLU A 370 -4.92 18.15 -26.05
C GLU A 370 -3.97 19.32 -25.78
N SER A 371 -4.06 19.95 -24.61
CA SER A 371 -3.22 21.11 -24.25
C SER A 371 -1.72 20.79 -24.19
N VAL A 372 -1.35 19.52 -24.03
CA VAL A 372 0.03 19.04 -24.02
C VAL A 372 0.33 17.98 -25.09
N GLY A 373 -0.60 17.78 -26.04
CA GLY A 373 -0.42 16.91 -27.20
C GLY A 373 -0.39 15.42 -26.89
N LEU A 374 -1.04 14.96 -25.81
CA LEU A 374 -1.14 13.53 -25.47
C LEU A 374 -2.41 12.90 -26.09
N PRO A 375 -2.32 11.72 -26.71
CA PRO A 375 -3.49 10.99 -27.18
C PRO A 375 -4.33 10.52 -25.98
N CYS A 376 -5.64 10.78 -26.03
CA CYS A 376 -6.57 10.42 -24.96
C CYS A 376 -7.85 9.84 -25.54
N VAL A 377 -8.26 8.70 -25.00
CA VAL A 377 -9.57 8.11 -25.23
C VAL A 377 -10.33 8.13 -23.91
N VAL A 378 -11.56 8.59 -23.98
CA VAL A 378 -12.52 8.53 -22.88
C VAL A 378 -13.70 7.72 -23.40
N ASP A 379 -13.96 6.59 -22.76
CA ASP A 379 -15.07 5.70 -23.09
C ASP A 379 -16.09 5.71 -21.95
N GLU A 380 -17.37 5.74 -22.31
CA GLU A 380 -18.47 5.62 -21.35
C GLU A 380 -18.57 4.19 -20.84
N GLU A 381 -18.24 3.21 -21.68
CA GLU A 381 -18.18 1.82 -21.29
C GLU A 381 -16.83 1.47 -20.66
N TRP A 382 -16.82 0.49 -19.77
CA TRP A 382 -15.59 -0.06 -19.21
C TRP A 382 -14.93 -1.00 -20.22
N SER A 383 -14.29 -0.44 -21.26
CA SER A 383 -13.73 -1.19 -22.39
C SER A 383 -12.34 -0.71 -22.82
N LEU A 384 -11.51 -1.66 -23.27
CA LEU A 384 -10.19 -1.43 -23.87
C LEU A 384 -10.22 -1.52 -25.41
N ASP A 385 -11.39 -1.45 -26.05
CA ASP A 385 -11.53 -1.71 -27.50
C ASP A 385 -10.97 -0.61 -28.41
N SER A 386 -10.69 0.58 -27.85
CA SER A 386 -10.03 1.65 -28.57
C SER A 386 -8.63 1.23 -29.07
N GLU A 387 -8.09 1.94 -30.06
CA GLU A 387 -6.75 1.64 -30.59
C GLU A 387 -5.69 1.65 -29.48
N ILE A 388 -5.70 2.69 -28.65
CA ILE A 388 -4.77 2.84 -27.51
C ILE A 388 -5.04 1.80 -26.41
N GLY A 389 -6.30 1.44 -26.17
CA GLY A 389 -6.66 0.40 -25.20
C GLY A 389 -6.18 -0.98 -25.62
N ARG A 390 -6.28 -1.31 -26.91
CA ARG A 390 -5.76 -2.56 -27.47
C ARG A 390 -4.24 -2.60 -27.47
N GLU A 391 -3.59 -1.45 -27.69
CA GLU A 391 -2.14 -1.35 -27.55
C GLU A 391 -1.71 -1.61 -26.09
N PHE A 392 -2.36 -0.96 -25.12
CA PHE A 392 -2.14 -1.22 -23.70
C PHE A 392 -2.35 -2.69 -23.33
N ALA A 393 -3.46 -3.29 -23.77
CA ALA A 393 -3.75 -4.70 -23.51
C ALA A 393 -2.71 -5.65 -24.14
N GLY A 394 -2.17 -5.29 -25.31
CA GLY A 394 -1.11 -6.04 -25.97
C GLY A 394 0.24 -5.94 -25.26
N GLN A 395 0.61 -4.76 -24.75
CA GLN A 395 1.88 -4.53 -24.05
C GLN A 395 1.84 -4.98 -22.59
N HIS A 396 0.68 -4.89 -21.94
CA HIS A 396 0.48 -5.20 -20.52
C HIS A 396 -0.73 -6.15 -20.32
N PRO A 397 -0.64 -7.42 -20.77
CA PRO A 397 -1.78 -8.35 -20.76
C PRO A 397 -2.28 -8.70 -19.34
N LEU A 398 -1.36 -8.80 -18.37
CA LEU A 398 -1.75 -9.08 -16.97
C LEU A 398 -2.48 -7.88 -16.36
N ALA A 399 -1.89 -6.69 -16.46
CA ALA A 399 -2.46 -5.46 -15.90
C ALA A 399 -3.81 -5.13 -16.53
N SER A 400 -3.94 -5.22 -17.86
CA SER A 400 -5.22 -5.00 -18.55
C SER A 400 -6.30 -5.96 -18.08
N GLY A 401 -5.99 -7.25 -17.91
CA GLY A 401 -6.92 -8.22 -17.33
C GLY A 401 -7.40 -7.83 -15.92
N ARG A 402 -6.48 -7.35 -15.07
CA ARG A 402 -6.81 -6.90 -13.70
C ARG A 402 -7.61 -5.59 -13.68
N VAL A 403 -7.29 -4.63 -14.57
CA VAL A 403 -8.08 -3.41 -14.78
C VAL A 403 -9.53 -3.76 -15.17
N MET A 404 -9.72 -4.68 -16.10
CA MET A 404 -11.06 -5.11 -16.51
C MET A 404 -11.82 -5.80 -15.36
N ALA A 405 -11.14 -6.61 -14.55
CA ALA A 405 -11.74 -7.28 -13.40
C ALA A 405 -12.08 -6.34 -12.23
N SER A 406 -11.45 -5.16 -12.14
CA SER A 406 -11.60 -4.21 -11.02
C SER A 406 -12.98 -3.52 -10.95
N ARG A 407 -13.67 -3.41 -12.09
CA ARG A 407 -14.87 -2.57 -12.27
C ARG A 407 -15.91 -2.73 -11.17
N GLN A 408 -16.33 -3.97 -10.93
CA GLN A 408 -17.48 -4.23 -10.05
C GLN A 408 -17.19 -3.82 -8.61
N HIS A 409 -15.99 -4.14 -8.09
CA HIS A 409 -15.66 -3.80 -6.72
C HIS A 409 -15.37 -2.31 -6.56
N LEU A 410 -14.66 -1.69 -7.50
CA LEU A 410 -14.43 -0.25 -7.52
C LEU A 410 -15.74 0.53 -7.48
N LEU A 411 -16.69 0.17 -8.35
CA LEU A 411 -17.99 0.85 -8.40
C LEU A 411 -18.82 0.62 -7.12
N SER A 412 -18.73 -0.58 -6.53
CA SER A 412 -19.37 -0.87 -5.24
C SER A 412 -18.81 -0.01 -4.11
N ARG A 413 -17.48 0.10 -4.03
CA ARG A 413 -16.76 0.94 -3.06
C ARG A 413 -17.13 2.41 -3.23
N TYR A 414 -17.07 2.92 -4.45
CA TYR A 414 -17.41 4.30 -4.74
C TYR A 414 -18.86 4.63 -4.41
N ASN A 415 -19.81 3.76 -4.77
CA ASN A 415 -21.23 3.96 -4.43
C ASN A 415 -21.49 3.94 -2.92
N ALA A 416 -20.72 3.15 -2.15
CA ALA A 416 -20.82 3.14 -0.70
C ALA A 416 -20.33 4.46 -0.06
N SER A 417 -19.37 5.15 -0.69
CA SER A 417 -18.84 6.45 -0.26
C SER A 417 -19.70 7.63 -0.73
N GLU A 418 -19.95 7.74 -2.04
CA GLU A 418 -20.51 8.93 -2.71
C GLU A 418 -22.01 8.82 -3.04
N GLY A 419 -22.66 7.75 -2.56
CA GLY A 419 -24.05 7.43 -2.83
C GLY A 419 -24.26 6.57 -4.08
N LEU A 420 -25.48 6.01 -4.21
CA LEU A 420 -25.80 5.00 -5.23
C LEU A 420 -25.92 5.57 -6.66
N GLU A 421 -26.07 4.65 -7.62
CA GLU A 421 -26.41 4.89 -9.03
C GLU A 421 -25.31 5.48 -9.91
N HIS A 422 -24.04 5.40 -9.50
CA HIS A 422 -22.94 5.67 -10.41
C HIS A 422 -22.78 4.56 -11.45
N GLU A 423 -22.36 4.96 -12.64
CA GLU A 423 -21.77 4.13 -13.67
C GLU A 423 -20.25 4.37 -13.73
N ALA A 424 -19.54 3.50 -14.46
CA ALA A 424 -18.10 3.54 -14.59
C ALA A 424 -17.70 3.33 -16.06
N GLY A 425 -17.11 4.36 -16.63
CA GLY A 425 -16.35 4.36 -17.88
C GLY A 425 -14.86 4.40 -17.62
N MET A 426 -14.06 4.55 -18.67
CA MET A 426 -12.61 4.49 -18.57
C MET A 426 -11.92 5.56 -19.40
N VAL A 427 -10.83 6.10 -18.84
CA VAL A 427 -9.92 6.99 -19.53
C VAL A 427 -8.61 6.26 -19.78
N ILE A 428 -8.10 6.35 -21.00
CA ILE A 428 -6.80 5.83 -21.41
C ILE A 428 -6.02 6.96 -22.07
N VAL A 429 -4.89 7.33 -21.49
CA VAL A 429 -3.97 8.34 -22.03
C VAL A 429 -2.68 7.64 -22.45
N GLY A 430 -2.21 7.94 -23.66
CA GLY A 430 -0.89 7.51 -24.11
C GLY A 430 0.15 8.47 -23.59
N LEU A 431 1.03 7.98 -22.75
CA LEU A 431 2.18 8.71 -22.26
C LEU A 431 3.28 8.54 -23.31
N GLY A 432 3.67 9.62 -23.97
CA GLY A 432 4.76 9.58 -24.95
C GLY A 432 6.06 9.12 -24.27
N ARG A 433 6.88 8.35 -24.99
CA ARG A 433 8.24 7.98 -24.57
C ARG A 433 9.12 9.20 -24.32
#